data_AF-A0A6C0JQ90-F1
#
_entry.id   AF-A0A6C0JQ90-F1
#
_cell.length_a   1.000
_cell.length_b   1.000
_cell.length_c   1.000
_cell.angle_alpha   90.00
_cell.angle_beta   90.00
_cell.angle_gamma   90.00
#
_symmetry.space_group_name_H-M   'P 1'
#
loop_
_entity.id
_entity.type
_entity.pdbx_description
1 polymer ?
#
loop_
_entity_poly.entity_id
_entity_poly.type
_entity_poly.pdbx_seq_one_letter_code
_entity_poly.pdbx_strand_id
1 'polypeptide(L)'
;MSNECPLNSDTITFGKYKNGTLQQVLRDRSYCTWLLKQEWFQSNYEYLHNRVQEYEPLPFFFQRVPDEGESFLERYQYFHLKPVEEIELPLSDDEKKCYAYYLLMVGELKAKIEDLLDTDNPYDIKAPCRWLLRFEKENDLKREVFKEFINAHELKNIPYIVERIKKEGGIEYLGAQSFNIAKKRSLEQEAYWEKILKEKYGEDLGIQFKYEKCIFDFLTISTNTIYECKLGLKDFNEEQHKKYVLTLDKYRIIYLIGYDCVISMERKAIYTSDVDKYQVYQMKIPGMTDSTSFDELIKDFDIVEIEDLSTLFGKQQITDPLPQEV
;
A
#
# COMPACT_ATOMS: atom_id res chain seq x y z
N MET A 1 -6.27 -31.21 -42.24
CA MET A 1 -5.25 -31.80 -41.34
C MET A 1 -5.46 -31.20 -39.96
N SER A 2 -6.27 -31.88 -39.15
CA SER A 2 -6.45 -31.59 -37.73
C SER A 2 -5.16 -31.98 -37.02
N ASN A 3 -4.42 -30.99 -36.52
CA ASN A 3 -3.32 -31.24 -35.61
C ASN A 3 -3.93 -31.62 -34.25
N GLU A 4 -4.05 -32.92 -34.00
CA GLU A 4 -4.28 -33.45 -32.66
C GLU A 4 -3.04 -33.11 -31.82
N CYS A 5 -3.14 -32.04 -31.05
CA CYS A 5 -2.15 -31.70 -30.04
C CYS A 5 -2.29 -32.70 -28.89
N PRO A 6 -1.23 -33.41 -28.48
CA PRO A 6 -1.34 -34.43 -27.45
C PRO A 6 -1.88 -33.82 -26.15
N LEU A 7 -2.88 -34.50 -25.57
CA LEU A 7 -3.69 -34.11 -24.42
C LEU A 7 -2.92 -33.84 -23.10
N ASN A 8 -1.60 -33.72 -23.11
CA ASN A 8 -0.74 -33.78 -21.90
C ASN A 8 0.24 -32.59 -21.77
N SER A 9 -0.01 -31.47 -22.44
CA SER A 9 0.88 -30.31 -22.39
C SER A 9 0.60 -29.43 -21.17
N ASP A 10 1.40 -29.56 -20.11
CA ASP A 10 1.42 -28.61 -18.97
C ASP A 10 1.95 -27.21 -19.36
N THR A 11 2.24 -26.97 -20.65
CA THR A 11 2.65 -25.67 -21.18
C THR A 11 1.46 -24.94 -21.81
N ILE A 12 1.30 -23.67 -21.44
CA ILE A 12 0.21 -22.80 -21.87
C ILE A 12 0.62 -22.10 -23.16
N THR A 13 -0.14 -22.26 -24.23
CA THR A 13 0.22 -21.74 -25.57
C THR A 13 -0.50 -20.46 -25.95
N PHE A 14 -1.32 -19.91 -25.05
CA PHE A 14 -2.24 -18.80 -25.31
C PHE A 14 -2.29 -17.79 -24.15
N GLY A 15 -2.82 -16.60 -24.46
CA GLY A 15 -3.18 -15.59 -23.47
C GLY A 15 -2.02 -15.04 -22.61
N LYS A 16 -2.35 -14.59 -21.39
CA LYS A 16 -1.42 -13.91 -20.45
C LYS A 16 -0.21 -14.76 -20.09
N TYR A 17 -0.38 -16.08 -20.06
CA TYR A 17 0.64 -17.04 -19.61
C TYR A 17 1.24 -17.84 -20.77
N LYS A 18 1.26 -17.29 -22.00
CA LYS A 18 1.86 -17.97 -23.14
C LYS A 18 3.32 -18.34 -22.87
N ASN A 19 3.68 -19.60 -23.12
CA ASN A 19 4.94 -20.27 -22.78
C ASN A 19 5.19 -20.49 -21.28
N GLY A 20 4.20 -20.21 -20.42
CA GLY A 20 4.22 -20.55 -19.01
C GLY A 20 3.72 -21.96 -18.74
N THR A 21 3.83 -22.39 -17.49
CA THR A 21 3.31 -23.70 -17.04
C THR A 21 1.88 -23.60 -16.52
N LEU A 22 1.14 -24.72 -16.53
CA LEU A 22 -0.17 -24.82 -15.92
C LEU A 22 -0.12 -24.41 -14.44
N GLN A 23 0.93 -24.81 -13.71
CA GLN A 23 1.20 -24.36 -12.33
C GLN A 23 1.21 -22.83 -12.19
N GLN A 24 1.81 -22.10 -13.14
CA GLN A 24 1.81 -20.64 -13.14
C GLN A 24 0.42 -20.05 -13.41
N VAL A 25 -0.36 -20.67 -14.29
CA VAL A 25 -1.76 -20.26 -14.55
C VAL A 25 -2.65 -20.50 -13.35
N LEU A 26 -2.54 -21.67 -12.72
CA LEU A 26 -3.35 -22.06 -11.56
C LEU A 26 -3.19 -21.06 -10.39
N ARG A 27 -2.06 -20.36 -10.29
CA ARG A 27 -1.82 -19.29 -9.30
C ARG A 27 -2.61 -18.00 -9.54
N ASP A 28 -3.22 -17.80 -10.73
CA ASP A 28 -3.97 -16.58 -11.06
C ASP A 28 -5.46 -16.89 -11.22
N ARG A 29 -6.19 -16.69 -10.13
CA ARG A 29 -7.61 -17.04 -9.99
C ARG A 29 -8.53 -16.21 -10.84
N SER A 30 -8.23 -14.92 -10.97
CA SER A 30 -8.99 -14.03 -11.86
C SER A 30 -8.87 -14.53 -13.29
N TYR A 31 -7.68 -15.00 -13.67
CA TYR A 31 -7.44 -15.58 -14.98
C TYR A 31 -8.07 -16.97 -15.13
N CYS A 32 -7.95 -17.88 -14.16
CA CYS A 32 -8.62 -19.19 -14.15
C CYS A 32 -10.15 -19.07 -14.23
N THR A 33 -10.75 -18.18 -13.45
CA THR A 33 -12.20 -17.91 -13.47
C THR A 33 -12.63 -17.35 -14.82
N TRP A 34 -11.81 -16.47 -15.41
CA TRP A 34 -12.06 -15.99 -16.77
C TRP A 34 -11.96 -17.12 -17.80
N LEU A 35 -10.94 -18.00 -17.69
CA LEU A 35 -10.72 -19.14 -18.58
C LEU A 35 -11.89 -20.12 -18.56
N LEU A 36 -12.40 -20.49 -17.38
CA LEU A 36 -13.54 -21.42 -17.23
C LEU A 36 -14.84 -20.87 -17.85
N LYS A 37 -14.93 -19.56 -18.10
CA LYS A 37 -16.07 -18.94 -18.79
C LYS A 37 -15.92 -18.90 -20.31
N GLN A 38 -14.78 -19.37 -20.85
CA GLN A 38 -14.51 -19.34 -22.29
C GLN A 38 -14.85 -20.68 -22.95
N GLU A 39 -15.84 -20.71 -23.86
CA GLU A 39 -16.23 -21.92 -24.60
C GLU A 39 -15.06 -22.53 -25.41
N TRP A 40 -14.19 -21.68 -25.96
CA TRP A 40 -13.01 -22.12 -26.71
C TRP A 40 -11.98 -22.82 -25.82
N PHE A 41 -11.92 -22.52 -24.53
CA PHE A 41 -10.96 -23.12 -23.61
C PHE A 41 -11.37 -24.56 -23.30
N GLN A 42 -12.65 -24.79 -23.01
CA GLN A 42 -13.21 -26.12 -22.86
C GLN A 42 -13.03 -26.96 -24.13
N SER A 43 -13.32 -26.38 -25.30
CA SER A 43 -13.35 -27.13 -26.56
C SER A 43 -11.96 -27.46 -27.12
N ASN A 44 -10.98 -26.55 -26.96
CA ASN A 44 -9.65 -26.71 -27.57
C ASN A 44 -8.59 -27.20 -26.58
N TYR A 45 -8.86 -27.12 -25.27
CA TYR A 45 -7.90 -27.44 -24.21
C TYR A 45 -8.57 -28.23 -23.07
N GLU A 46 -9.33 -29.26 -23.41
CA GLU A 46 -10.12 -30.08 -22.47
C GLU A 46 -9.32 -30.54 -21.24
N TYR A 47 -8.10 -31.05 -21.42
CA TYR A 47 -7.23 -31.45 -20.30
C TYR A 47 -6.94 -30.28 -19.35
N LEU A 48 -6.54 -29.12 -19.88
CA LEU A 48 -6.24 -27.93 -19.06
C LEU A 48 -7.52 -27.38 -18.41
N HIS A 49 -8.65 -27.44 -19.12
CA HIS A 49 -9.95 -27.05 -18.59
C HIS A 49 -10.31 -27.85 -17.34
N ASN A 50 -10.22 -29.19 -17.43
CA ASN A 50 -10.51 -30.07 -16.30
C ASN A 50 -9.55 -29.81 -15.13
N ARG A 51 -8.26 -29.59 -15.40
CA ARG A 51 -7.28 -29.23 -14.36
C ARG A 51 -7.58 -27.90 -13.68
N VAL A 52 -7.99 -26.87 -14.44
CA VAL A 52 -8.37 -25.57 -13.87
C VAL A 52 -9.68 -25.68 -13.07
N GLN A 53 -10.61 -26.53 -13.51
CA GLN A 53 -11.88 -26.78 -12.83
C GLN A 53 -11.71 -27.55 -11.52
N GLU A 54 -10.82 -28.53 -11.47
CA GLU A 54 -10.46 -29.28 -10.25
C GLU A 54 -9.66 -28.44 -9.23
N TYR A 55 -9.03 -27.38 -9.71
CA TYR A 55 -8.17 -26.54 -8.88
C TYR A 55 -9.02 -25.55 -8.06
N GLU A 56 -9.48 -25.94 -6.87
CA GLU A 56 -10.16 -25.05 -5.92
C GLU A 56 -9.26 -24.83 -4.68
N PRO A 57 -8.80 -23.61 -4.37
CA PRO A 57 -7.76 -23.38 -3.37
C PRO A 57 -8.27 -23.48 -1.93
N LEU A 58 -9.54 -23.12 -1.72
CA LEU A 58 -10.16 -23.12 -0.41
C LEU A 58 -10.15 -24.55 0.17
N PRO A 59 -10.54 -25.62 -0.57
CA PRO A 59 -10.37 -27.00 -0.11
C PRO A 59 -8.94 -27.44 0.24
N PHE A 60 -7.91 -26.85 -0.39
CA PHE A 60 -6.52 -27.29 -0.18
C PHE A 60 -5.96 -26.84 1.16
N PHE A 61 -6.32 -25.65 1.63
CA PHE A 61 -5.78 -25.09 2.88
C PHE A 61 -6.71 -25.25 4.08
N PHE A 62 -8.01 -25.45 3.87
CA PHE A 62 -8.98 -25.57 4.98
C PHE A 62 -9.33 -27.04 5.25
N GLN A 63 -9.43 -27.38 6.52
CA GLN A 63 -10.12 -28.57 6.98
C GLN A 63 -11.63 -28.40 6.79
N ARG A 64 -12.38 -29.49 6.71
CA ARG A 64 -13.85 -29.41 6.75
C ARG A 64 -14.27 -28.82 8.10
N VAL A 65 -14.87 -27.64 8.06
CA VAL A 65 -15.47 -27.00 9.23
C VAL A 65 -16.82 -27.67 9.49
N PRO A 66 -17.16 -28.06 10.72
CA PRO A 66 -18.49 -28.54 11.05
C PRO A 66 -19.53 -27.46 10.77
N ASP A 67 -20.62 -27.81 10.08
CA ASP A 67 -21.71 -26.87 9.79
C ASP A 67 -22.45 -26.38 11.06
N GLU A 68 -22.24 -27.04 12.20
CA GLU A 68 -22.94 -26.84 13.48
C GLU A 68 -22.05 -26.34 14.63
N GLY A 69 -20.95 -25.62 14.36
CA GLY A 69 -20.11 -25.03 15.42
C GLY A 69 -20.88 -23.99 16.26
N GLU A 70 -20.84 -24.12 17.59
CA GLU A 70 -21.55 -23.25 18.53
C GLU A 70 -20.83 -21.92 18.76
N SER A 71 -19.49 -21.90 18.67
CA SER A 71 -18.67 -20.71 18.94
C SER A 71 -17.96 -20.18 17.69
N PHE A 72 -17.68 -18.86 17.62
CA PHE A 72 -16.92 -18.27 16.50
C PHE A 72 -15.58 -18.99 16.24
N LEU A 73 -14.90 -19.46 17.29
CA LEU A 73 -13.64 -20.19 17.18
C LEU A 73 -13.76 -21.51 16.40
N GLU A 74 -14.94 -22.13 16.41
CA GLU A 74 -15.23 -23.42 15.75
C GLU A 74 -15.74 -23.28 14.31
N ARG A 75 -16.29 -22.12 13.96
CA ARG A 75 -16.90 -21.86 12.64
C ARG A 75 -16.01 -21.01 11.74
N TYR A 76 -15.06 -20.27 12.31
CA TYR A 76 -14.24 -19.38 11.53
C TYR A 76 -13.14 -20.14 10.78
N GLN A 77 -13.34 -20.35 9.48
CA GLN A 77 -12.51 -21.20 8.62
C GLN A 77 -10.99 -21.03 8.78
N TYR A 78 -10.49 -19.82 9.04
CA TYR A 78 -9.05 -19.58 9.19
C TYR A 78 -8.45 -20.22 10.45
N PHE A 79 -9.26 -20.55 11.45
CA PHE A 79 -8.83 -21.34 12.60
C PHE A 79 -8.82 -22.86 12.36
N HIS A 80 -9.19 -23.28 11.15
CA HIS A 80 -9.23 -24.67 10.69
C HIS A 80 -8.36 -24.85 9.44
N LEU A 81 -7.21 -24.18 9.40
CA LEU A 81 -6.22 -24.39 8.34
C LEU A 81 -5.51 -25.74 8.55
N LYS A 82 -5.25 -26.46 7.46
CA LYS A 82 -4.47 -27.70 7.46
C LYS A 82 -3.00 -27.40 7.79
N PRO A 83 -2.30 -28.30 8.51
CA PRO A 83 -0.86 -28.19 8.67
C PRO A 83 -0.15 -28.34 7.32
N VAL A 84 1.08 -27.86 7.22
CA VAL A 84 1.86 -27.80 5.96
C VAL A 84 1.99 -29.20 5.33
N GLU A 85 2.13 -30.22 6.15
CA GLU A 85 2.32 -31.62 5.76
C GLU A 85 1.06 -32.26 5.14
N GLU A 86 -0.12 -31.70 5.43
CA GLU A 86 -1.41 -32.19 4.91
C GLU A 86 -1.86 -31.43 3.64
N ILE A 87 -1.05 -30.49 3.15
CA ILE A 87 -1.33 -29.76 1.93
C ILE A 87 -1.04 -30.64 0.72
N GLU A 88 -2.10 -31.03 0.01
CA GLU A 88 -2.02 -31.81 -1.23
C GLU A 88 -1.46 -31.00 -2.42
N LEU A 89 -1.46 -29.67 -2.30
CA LEU A 89 -0.91 -28.78 -3.30
C LEU A 89 0.63 -28.85 -3.30
N PRO A 90 1.29 -29.02 -4.46
CA PRO A 90 2.74 -28.97 -4.54
C PRO A 90 3.23 -27.53 -4.30
N LEU A 91 3.65 -27.26 -3.05
CA LEU A 91 4.28 -26.01 -2.65
C LEU A 91 5.80 -26.10 -2.85
N SER A 92 6.41 -25.06 -3.41
CA SER A 92 7.86 -24.87 -3.34
C SER A 92 8.32 -24.66 -1.90
N ASP A 93 9.63 -24.78 -1.64
CA ASP A 93 10.17 -24.63 -0.29
C ASP A 93 9.93 -23.21 0.29
N ASP A 94 9.97 -22.19 -0.55
CA ASP A 94 9.65 -20.82 -0.13
C ASP A 94 8.15 -20.65 0.14
N GLU A 95 7.28 -21.26 -0.66
CA GLU A 95 5.83 -21.26 -0.41
C GLU A 95 5.46 -22.03 0.87
N LYS A 96 6.17 -23.12 1.20
CA LYS A 96 6.01 -23.83 2.48
C LYS A 96 6.39 -22.95 3.65
N LYS A 97 7.49 -22.20 3.57
CA LYS A 97 7.87 -21.22 4.60
C LYS A 97 6.81 -20.13 4.75
N CYS A 98 6.31 -19.59 3.63
CA CYS A 98 5.22 -18.62 3.65
C CYS A 98 3.97 -19.20 4.32
N TYR A 99 3.56 -20.42 3.97
CA TYR A 99 2.38 -21.04 4.57
C TYR A 99 2.56 -21.36 6.05
N ALA A 100 3.71 -21.92 6.44
CA ALA A 100 4.04 -22.19 7.84
C ALA A 100 3.98 -20.91 8.69
N TYR A 101 4.54 -19.81 8.18
CA TYR A 101 4.47 -18.53 8.86
C TYR A 101 3.03 -17.98 8.92
N TYR A 102 2.24 -18.17 7.86
CA TYR A 102 0.82 -17.80 7.86
C TYR A 102 0.02 -18.57 8.93
N LEU A 103 0.22 -19.89 9.03
CA LEU A 103 -0.36 -20.73 10.09
C LEU A 103 0.02 -20.24 11.48
N LEU A 104 1.30 -19.94 11.70
CA LEU A 104 1.78 -19.39 12.96
C LEU A 104 1.05 -18.10 13.33
N MET A 105 0.96 -17.15 12.40
CA MET A 105 0.29 -15.87 12.64
C MET A 105 -1.19 -16.05 12.98
N VAL A 106 -1.89 -16.95 12.28
CA VAL A 106 -3.31 -17.22 12.55
C VAL A 106 -3.50 -17.94 13.88
N GLY A 107 -2.61 -18.89 14.22
CA GLY A 107 -2.59 -19.55 15.52
C GLY A 107 -2.35 -18.58 16.68
N GLU A 108 -1.43 -17.63 16.54
CA GLU A 108 -1.20 -16.56 17.53
C GLU A 108 -2.44 -15.67 17.73
N LEU A 109 -3.21 -15.40 16.67
CA LEU A 109 -4.47 -14.65 16.80
C LEU A 109 -5.52 -15.47 17.57
N LYS A 110 -5.64 -16.77 17.27
CA LYS A 110 -6.55 -17.67 17.97
C LYS A 110 -6.22 -17.76 19.46
N ALA A 111 -4.95 -17.99 19.79
CA ALA A 111 -4.47 -18.07 21.17
C ALA A 111 -4.79 -16.78 21.96
N LYS A 112 -4.63 -15.60 21.35
CA LYS A 112 -5.01 -14.33 22.00
C LYS A 112 -6.50 -14.23 22.32
N ILE A 113 -7.38 -14.84 21.53
CA ILE A 113 -8.82 -14.87 21.83
C ILE A 113 -9.05 -15.85 22.99
N GLU A 114 -8.40 -17.02 22.94
CA GLU A 114 -8.47 -18.04 23.98
C GLU A 114 -8.02 -17.51 25.35
N ASP A 115 -6.94 -16.73 25.39
CA ASP A 115 -6.43 -16.05 26.59
C ASP A 115 -7.42 -15.01 27.18
N LEU A 116 -8.40 -14.57 26.39
CA LEU A 116 -9.37 -13.54 26.77
C LEU A 116 -10.79 -14.07 26.94
N LEU A 117 -11.02 -15.39 26.87
CA LEU A 117 -12.36 -15.99 26.94
C LEU A 117 -13.16 -15.61 28.19
N ASP A 118 -12.47 -15.36 29.30
CA ASP A 118 -13.09 -14.98 30.58
C ASP A 118 -13.28 -13.45 30.75
N THR A 119 -13.00 -12.66 29.71
CA THR A 119 -13.15 -11.20 29.74
C THR A 119 -14.48 -10.74 29.14
N ASP A 120 -14.85 -9.47 29.36
CA ASP A 120 -16.06 -8.87 28.81
C ASP A 120 -16.13 -8.94 27.27
N ASN A 121 -14.98 -8.95 26.59
CA ASN A 121 -14.91 -9.06 25.13
C ASN A 121 -13.64 -9.80 24.67
N PRO A 122 -13.72 -11.13 24.44
CA PRO A 122 -12.57 -11.94 24.02
C PRO A 122 -12.01 -11.56 22.64
N TYR A 123 -12.77 -10.78 21.86
CA TYR A 123 -12.38 -10.40 20.51
C TYR A 123 -11.62 -9.07 20.45
N ASP A 124 -11.40 -8.37 21.58
CA ASP A 124 -10.57 -7.17 21.63
C ASP A 124 -9.06 -7.48 21.62
N ILE A 125 -8.63 -8.21 20.60
CA ILE A 125 -7.22 -8.58 20.44
C ILE A 125 -6.41 -7.44 19.82
N LYS A 126 -5.14 -7.32 20.21
CA LYS A 126 -4.20 -6.42 19.54
C LYS A 126 -3.72 -7.03 18.22
N ALA A 127 -3.83 -6.26 17.14
CA ALA A 127 -3.28 -6.59 15.84
C ALA A 127 -1.76 -6.79 15.93
N PRO A 128 -1.17 -7.77 15.24
CA PRO A 128 0.26 -7.99 15.26
C PRO A 128 0.98 -6.82 14.59
N CYS A 129 2.00 -6.27 15.25
CA CYS A 129 2.85 -5.20 14.72
C CYS A 129 4.11 -5.80 14.11
N ARG A 130 4.63 -5.21 13.02
CA ARG A 130 5.90 -5.59 12.38
C ARG A 130 6.01 -7.08 11.99
N TRP A 131 4.89 -7.77 11.83
CA TRP A 131 4.87 -9.21 11.52
C TRP A 131 5.50 -9.52 10.14
N LEU A 132 5.38 -8.63 9.15
CA LEU A 132 6.12 -8.78 7.88
C LEU A 132 7.64 -8.62 8.04
N LEU A 133 8.12 -7.79 8.97
CA LEU A 133 9.56 -7.68 9.28
C LEU A 133 10.05 -8.92 10.02
N ARG A 134 9.21 -9.49 10.90
CA ARG A 134 9.49 -10.76 11.58
C ARG A 134 9.59 -11.90 10.57
N PHE A 135 8.68 -11.98 9.60
CA PHE A 135 8.76 -12.94 8.49
C PHE A 135 10.11 -12.87 7.78
N GLU A 136 10.54 -11.67 7.36
CA GLU A 136 11.81 -11.47 6.66
C GLU A 136 13.00 -11.99 7.46
N LYS A 137 13.01 -11.67 8.77
CA LYS A 137 14.09 -12.08 9.67
C LYS A 137 14.12 -13.59 9.91
N GLU A 138 12.95 -14.23 10.06
CA GLU A 138 12.86 -15.64 10.44
C GLU A 138 13.01 -16.60 9.24
N ASN A 139 12.64 -16.17 8.03
CA ASN A 139 12.56 -17.05 6.86
C ASN A 139 13.61 -16.75 5.78
N ASP A 140 14.37 -15.66 5.92
CA ASP A 140 15.32 -15.15 4.91
C ASP A 140 14.65 -14.93 3.54
N LEU A 141 13.40 -14.46 3.57
CA LEU A 141 12.58 -14.18 2.39
C LEU A 141 12.07 -12.75 2.45
N LYS A 142 12.07 -12.05 1.32
CA LYS A 142 11.49 -10.70 1.24
C LYS A 142 9.98 -10.75 1.52
N ARG A 143 9.44 -9.76 2.23
CA ARG A 143 8.00 -9.69 2.54
C ARG A 143 7.11 -9.70 1.28
N GLU A 144 7.63 -9.27 0.14
CA GLU A 144 6.94 -9.29 -1.15
C GLU A 144 6.64 -10.72 -1.60
N VAL A 145 7.54 -11.68 -1.37
CA VAL A 145 7.32 -13.11 -1.65
C VAL A 145 6.13 -13.63 -0.85
N PHE A 146 6.03 -13.23 0.41
CA PHE A 146 4.92 -13.60 1.28
C PHE A 146 3.59 -12.98 0.86
N LYS A 147 3.60 -11.69 0.47
CA LYS A 147 2.40 -11.00 -0.05
C LYS A 147 1.93 -11.65 -1.36
N GLU A 148 2.85 -11.98 -2.24
CA GLU A 148 2.58 -12.68 -3.50
C GLU A 148 1.99 -14.06 -3.23
N PHE A 149 2.55 -14.82 -2.29
CA PHE A 149 2.00 -16.10 -1.84
C PHE A 149 0.55 -15.96 -1.35
N ILE A 150 0.29 -15.08 -0.39
CA ILE A 150 -1.07 -14.84 0.13
C ILE A 150 -2.04 -14.52 -1.01
N ASN A 151 -1.64 -13.63 -1.91
CA ASN A 151 -2.47 -13.20 -3.03
C ASN A 151 -2.71 -14.33 -4.05
N ALA A 152 -1.66 -15.08 -4.41
CA ALA A 152 -1.74 -16.19 -5.37
C ALA A 152 -2.64 -17.34 -4.87
N HIS A 153 -2.74 -17.51 -3.55
CA HIS A 153 -3.58 -18.53 -2.93
C HIS A 153 -4.89 -18.00 -2.34
N GLU A 154 -5.22 -16.72 -2.59
CA GLU A 154 -6.42 -16.03 -2.09
C GLU A 154 -6.62 -16.15 -0.56
N LEU A 155 -5.52 -16.28 0.17
CA LEU A 155 -5.55 -16.28 1.62
C LEU A 155 -5.87 -14.86 2.11
N LYS A 156 -6.66 -14.76 3.17
CA LYS A 156 -6.99 -13.46 3.76
C LYS A 156 -5.77 -12.89 4.46
N ASN A 157 -5.40 -11.64 4.16
CA ASN A 157 -4.28 -11.01 4.84
C ASN A 157 -4.57 -10.84 6.34
N ILE A 158 -3.54 -10.95 7.18
CA ILE A 158 -3.62 -10.93 8.65
C ILE A 158 -4.44 -9.73 9.19
N PRO A 159 -4.28 -8.48 8.72
CA PRO A 159 -5.10 -7.36 9.19
C PRO A 159 -6.61 -7.55 8.93
N TYR A 160 -6.99 -8.17 7.82
CA TYR A 160 -8.40 -8.45 7.52
C TYR A 160 -8.96 -9.62 8.35
N ILE A 161 -8.10 -10.55 8.79
CA ILE A 161 -8.47 -11.56 9.77
C ILE A 161 -8.78 -10.88 11.11
N VAL A 162 -7.89 -10.00 11.57
CA VAL A 162 -8.09 -9.19 12.80
C VAL A 162 -9.36 -8.35 12.71
N GLU A 163 -9.63 -7.70 11.57
CA GLU A 163 -10.87 -6.96 11.32
C GLU A 163 -12.10 -7.84 11.52
N ARG A 164 -12.09 -9.07 10.98
CA ARG A 164 -13.23 -9.99 11.12
C ARG A 164 -13.42 -10.47 12.56
N ILE A 165 -12.33 -10.76 13.27
CA ILE A 165 -12.33 -11.13 14.69
C ILE A 165 -12.95 -9.99 15.51
N LYS A 166 -12.42 -8.77 15.40
CA LYS A 166 -12.94 -7.59 16.11
C LYS A 166 -14.40 -7.30 15.80
N LYS A 167 -14.82 -7.49 14.55
CA LYS A 167 -16.22 -7.37 14.13
C LYS A 167 -17.15 -8.36 14.85
N GLU A 168 -16.68 -9.56 15.19
CA GLU A 168 -17.47 -10.51 15.98
C GLU A 168 -17.76 -9.99 17.39
N GLY A 169 -16.82 -9.28 18.00
CA GLY A 169 -17.00 -8.58 19.27
C GLY A 169 -17.62 -7.19 19.18
N GLY A 170 -18.15 -6.78 18.01
CA GLY A 170 -18.74 -5.45 17.81
C GLY A 170 -17.74 -4.29 17.79
N ILE A 171 -16.44 -4.57 17.57
CA ILE A 171 -15.37 -3.57 17.56
C ILE A 171 -15.05 -3.14 16.13
N GLU A 172 -15.05 -1.83 15.86
CA GLU A 172 -14.60 -1.29 14.58
C GLU A 172 -13.06 -1.30 14.50
N TYR A 173 -12.52 -1.85 13.41
CA TYR A 173 -11.07 -1.92 13.19
C TYR A 173 -10.68 -1.27 11.87
N LEU A 174 -10.15 -0.05 11.94
CA LEU A 174 -9.74 0.72 10.76
C LEU A 174 -8.34 0.35 10.23
N GLY A 175 -7.60 -0.53 10.93
CA GLY A 175 -6.23 -0.86 10.56
C GLY A 175 -6.12 -1.51 9.18
N ALA A 176 -7.06 -2.40 8.83
CA ALA A 176 -7.13 -3.02 7.51
C ALA A 176 -7.48 -2.02 6.39
N GLN A 177 -8.15 -0.91 6.73
CA GLN A 177 -8.56 0.16 5.82
C GLN A 177 -7.61 1.36 5.83
N SER A 178 -6.57 1.35 6.66
CA SER A 178 -5.66 2.49 6.85
C SER A 178 -5.06 3.01 5.54
N PHE A 179 -4.65 2.11 4.65
CA PHE A 179 -4.17 2.47 3.30
C PHE A 179 -5.26 3.14 2.46
N ASN A 180 -6.48 2.60 2.44
CA ASN A 180 -7.59 3.17 1.68
C ASN A 180 -7.99 4.55 2.22
N ILE A 181 -7.95 4.72 3.54
CA ILE A 181 -8.22 6.00 4.21
C ILE A 181 -7.13 7.01 3.86
N ALA A 182 -5.85 6.64 3.96
CA ALA A 182 -4.74 7.52 3.59
C ALA A 182 -4.79 7.91 2.11
N LYS A 183 -5.06 6.95 1.21
CA LYS A 183 -5.23 7.20 -0.21
C LYS A 183 -6.38 8.16 -0.50
N LYS A 184 -7.54 7.95 0.13
CA LYS A 184 -8.70 8.85 -0.01
C LYS A 184 -8.34 10.28 0.43
N ARG A 185 -7.70 10.43 1.59
CA ARG A 185 -7.26 11.74 2.08
C ARG A 185 -6.24 12.41 1.16
N SER A 186 -5.30 11.65 0.59
CA SER A 186 -4.32 12.16 -0.39
C SER A 186 -5.04 12.71 -1.62
N LEU A 187 -5.99 11.96 -2.17
CA LEU A 187 -6.76 12.40 -3.34
C LEU A 187 -7.61 13.64 -3.05
N GLU A 188 -8.21 13.73 -1.87
CA GLU A 188 -8.97 14.92 -1.43
C GLU A 188 -8.05 16.15 -1.30
N GLN A 189 -6.85 15.95 -0.75
CA GLN A 189 -5.83 16.99 -0.65
C GLN A 189 -5.33 17.45 -2.03
N GLU A 190 -4.99 16.51 -2.91
CA GLU A 190 -4.57 16.80 -4.28
C GLU A 190 -5.65 17.60 -5.01
N ALA A 191 -6.92 17.18 -4.93
CA ALA A 191 -8.03 17.91 -5.56
C ALA A 191 -8.20 19.35 -5.02
N TYR A 192 -7.98 19.55 -3.72
CA TYR A 192 -8.01 20.89 -3.12
C TYR A 192 -6.91 21.79 -3.68
N TRP A 193 -5.66 21.30 -3.70
CA TRP A 193 -4.52 22.07 -4.21
C TRP A 193 -4.57 22.28 -5.71
N GLU A 194 -5.03 21.27 -6.46
CA GLU A 194 -5.25 21.37 -7.90
C GLU A 194 -6.18 22.54 -8.22
N LYS A 195 -7.28 22.70 -7.47
CA LYS A 195 -8.21 23.81 -7.66
C LYS A 195 -7.50 25.16 -7.50
N ILE A 196 -6.77 25.36 -6.41
CA ILE A 196 -6.05 26.61 -6.12
C ILE A 196 -4.99 26.90 -7.19
N LEU A 197 -4.20 25.90 -7.55
CA LEU A 197 -3.14 26.04 -8.55
C LEU A 197 -3.72 26.28 -9.95
N LYS A 198 -4.83 25.63 -10.33
CA LYS A 198 -5.51 25.85 -11.61
C LYS A 198 -6.13 27.22 -11.73
N GLU A 199 -6.71 27.75 -10.66
CA GLU A 199 -7.21 29.14 -10.64
C GLU A 199 -6.09 30.13 -10.99
N LYS A 200 -4.83 29.79 -10.67
CA LYS A 200 -3.68 30.64 -10.94
C LYS A 200 -2.96 30.37 -12.26
N TYR A 201 -2.68 29.12 -12.57
CA TYR A 201 -1.84 28.71 -13.69
C TYR A 201 -2.66 28.21 -14.89
N GLY A 202 -3.95 27.92 -14.72
CA GLY A 202 -4.81 27.42 -15.79
C GLY A 202 -4.25 26.14 -16.41
N GLU A 203 -4.18 26.13 -17.74
CA GLU A 203 -3.67 25.01 -18.54
C GLU A 203 -2.15 24.82 -18.42
N ASP A 204 -1.40 25.78 -17.86
CA ASP A 204 0.05 25.64 -17.64
C ASP A 204 0.39 24.68 -16.49
N LEU A 205 -0.61 24.21 -15.74
CA LEU A 205 -0.44 23.23 -14.66
C LEU A 205 -0.54 21.80 -15.19
N GLY A 206 0.58 21.07 -15.20
CA GLY A 206 0.60 19.63 -15.38
C GLY A 206 0.26 18.90 -14.08
N ILE A 207 -0.59 17.86 -14.15
CA ILE A 207 -0.98 17.01 -13.02
C ILE A 207 -0.38 15.62 -13.20
N GLN A 208 0.10 15.01 -12.11
CA GLN A 208 0.67 13.65 -12.08
C GLN A 208 1.73 13.42 -13.17
N PHE A 209 2.63 14.39 -13.32
CA PHE A 209 3.65 14.35 -14.35
C PHE A 209 4.71 13.29 -14.02
N LYS A 210 5.00 12.42 -14.99
CA LYS A 210 6.03 11.39 -14.86
C LYS A 210 7.26 11.76 -15.68
N TYR A 211 8.41 11.80 -15.04
CA TYR A 211 9.69 12.00 -15.70
C TYR A 211 10.72 11.01 -15.14
N GLU A 212 11.27 10.17 -16.01
CA GLU A 212 12.15 9.06 -15.62
C GLU A 212 11.52 8.19 -14.52
N LYS A 213 12.11 8.17 -13.32
CA LYS A 213 11.66 7.42 -12.14
C LYS A 213 10.91 8.29 -11.11
N CYS A 214 10.60 9.53 -11.48
CA CYS A 214 9.93 10.51 -10.63
C CYS A 214 8.48 10.71 -11.08
N ILE A 215 7.58 10.85 -10.11
CA ILE A 215 6.17 11.20 -10.30
C ILE A 215 5.93 12.42 -9.44
N PHE A 216 5.55 13.54 -10.06
CA PHE A 216 5.25 14.79 -9.37
C PHE A 216 3.75 14.98 -9.31
N ASP A 217 3.25 15.46 -8.17
CA ASP A 217 1.81 15.72 -8.02
C ASP A 217 1.38 16.85 -8.97
N PHE A 218 2.09 17.98 -8.95
CA PHE A 218 1.91 19.06 -9.93
C PHE A 218 3.21 19.66 -10.46
N LEU A 219 3.17 20.14 -11.70
CA LEU A 219 4.31 20.74 -12.40
C LEU A 219 3.87 21.99 -13.18
N THR A 220 4.59 23.08 -13.02
CA THR A 220 4.44 24.28 -13.88
C THR A 220 5.74 24.54 -14.62
N ILE A 221 5.79 24.12 -15.88
CA ILE A 221 7.00 24.22 -16.73
C ILE A 221 7.43 25.68 -16.91
N SER A 222 6.47 26.59 -17.11
CA SER A 222 6.74 28.02 -17.36
C SER A 222 7.48 28.72 -16.22
N THR A 223 7.38 28.21 -15.00
CA THR A 223 8.04 28.76 -13.80
C THR A 223 9.08 27.81 -13.21
N ASN A 224 9.35 26.68 -13.88
CA ASN A 224 10.15 25.58 -13.34
C ASN A 224 9.76 25.22 -11.89
N THR A 225 8.46 25.07 -11.61
CA THR A 225 7.98 24.77 -10.25
C THR A 225 7.41 23.37 -10.17
N ILE A 226 7.86 22.61 -9.16
CA ILE A 226 7.26 21.34 -8.74
C ILE A 226 6.48 21.62 -7.46
N TYR A 227 5.23 21.15 -7.42
CA TYR A 227 4.45 21.12 -6.19
C TYR A 227 4.24 19.66 -5.77
N GLU A 228 4.60 19.35 -4.53
CA GLU A 228 4.49 18.01 -3.95
C GLU A 228 3.56 18.05 -2.73
N CYS A 229 2.50 17.25 -2.76
CA CYS A 229 1.52 17.12 -1.69
C CYS A 229 2.00 16.13 -0.63
N LYS A 230 1.81 16.49 0.65
CA LYS A 230 1.99 15.59 1.79
C LYS A 230 0.88 15.82 2.82
N LEU A 231 0.30 14.74 3.34
CA LEU A 231 -0.79 14.85 4.33
C LEU A 231 -0.31 15.51 5.62
N GLY A 232 0.93 15.29 6.01
CA GLY A 232 1.61 15.99 7.10
C GLY A 232 3.13 16.00 6.95
N LEU A 233 3.80 16.70 7.86
CA LEU A 233 5.26 16.85 7.87
C LEU A 233 6.01 15.52 7.98
N LYS A 234 5.42 14.54 8.67
CA LYS A 234 6.01 13.20 8.87
C LYS A 234 5.91 12.30 7.64
N ASP A 235 5.11 12.67 6.63
CA ASP A 235 4.94 11.88 5.41
C ASP A 235 6.03 12.17 4.35
N PHE A 236 7.01 13.00 4.70
CA PHE A 236 8.11 13.34 3.81
C PHE A 236 8.96 12.11 3.43
N ASN A 237 9.29 12.00 2.14
CA ASN A 237 10.14 10.95 1.61
C ASN A 237 11.49 11.53 1.15
N GLU A 238 12.54 11.27 1.93
CA GLU A 238 13.89 11.77 1.66
C GLU A 238 14.48 11.26 0.35
N GLU A 239 14.27 10.00 0.01
CA GLU A 239 14.77 9.45 -1.25
C GLU A 239 14.12 10.14 -2.46
N GLN A 240 12.83 10.46 -2.34
CA GLN A 240 12.09 11.19 -3.37
C GLN A 240 12.60 12.62 -3.51
N HIS A 241 12.80 13.34 -2.40
CA HIS A 241 13.40 14.69 -2.43
C HIS A 241 14.80 14.69 -3.07
N LYS A 242 15.68 13.76 -2.68
CA LYS A 242 17.02 13.65 -3.28
C LYS A 242 16.95 13.39 -4.78
N LYS A 243 16.02 12.54 -5.25
CA LYS A 243 15.80 12.31 -6.68
C LYS A 243 15.37 13.59 -7.39
N TYR A 244 14.51 14.40 -6.79
CA TYR A 244 14.06 15.65 -7.40
C TYR A 244 15.20 16.65 -7.55
N VAL A 245 16.00 16.84 -6.50
CA VAL A 245 17.17 17.73 -6.53
C VAL A 245 18.18 17.28 -7.59
N LEU A 246 18.42 15.97 -7.73
CA LEU A 246 19.38 15.44 -8.71
C LEU A 246 18.86 15.48 -10.15
N THR A 247 17.60 15.12 -10.39
CA THR A 247 17.02 15.01 -11.74
C THR A 247 16.61 16.38 -12.28
N LEU A 248 16.26 17.33 -11.43
CA LEU A 248 15.66 18.61 -11.81
C LEU A 248 16.32 19.81 -11.11
N ASP A 249 17.63 19.93 -11.23
CA ASP A 249 18.46 21.04 -10.69
C ASP A 249 17.90 22.45 -10.99
N LYS A 250 17.12 22.59 -12.07
CA LYS A 250 16.52 23.87 -12.48
C LYS A 250 15.13 24.15 -11.90
N TYR A 251 14.53 23.18 -11.22
CA TYR A 251 13.18 23.30 -10.69
C TYR A 251 13.19 23.65 -9.21
N ARG A 252 12.39 24.64 -8.83
CA ARG A 252 12.09 24.92 -7.43
C ARG A 252 11.02 23.95 -6.94
N ILE A 253 11.20 23.46 -5.71
CA ILE A 253 10.29 22.52 -5.07
C ILE A 253 9.50 23.26 -4.00
N ILE A 254 8.18 23.13 -4.06
CA ILE A 254 7.25 23.65 -3.08
C ILE A 254 6.48 22.46 -2.50
N TYR A 255 6.50 22.30 -1.18
CA TYR A 255 5.71 21.28 -0.51
C TYR A 255 4.37 21.85 -0.04
N LEU A 256 3.30 21.14 -0.35
CA LEU A 256 1.93 21.48 0.04
C LEU A 256 1.52 20.53 1.17
N ILE A 257 1.53 21.03 2.41
CA ILE A 257 1.34 20.22 3.62
C ILE A 257 -0.08 20.41 4.14
N GLY A 258 -0.82 19.30 4.28
CA GLY A 258 -2.23 19.33 4.65
C GLY A 258 -3.06 20.24 3.73
N TYR A 259 -3.95 21.02 4.33
CA TYR A 259 -4.75 22.05 3.65
C TYR A 259 -4.32 23.48 4.06
N ASP A 260 -3.31 23.58 4.93
CA ASP A 260 -3.05 24.79 5.72
C ASP A 260 -1.59 25.28 5.63
N CYS A 261 -0.75 24.67 4.79
CA CYS A 261 0.67 25.01 4.76
C CYS A 261 1.33 24.81 3.39
N VAL A 262 2.23 25.75 3.07
CA VAL A 262 3.08 25.76 1.90
C VAL A 262 4.52 25.98 2.36
N ILE A 263 5.42 25.03 2.07
CA ILE A 263 6.84 25.14 2.39
C ILE A 263 7.61 25.44 1.11
N SER A 264 8.26 26.60 1.07
CA SER A 264 9.15 26.98 -0.02
C SER A 264 10.59 26.62 0.34
N MET A 265 11.15 25.62 -0.35
CA MET A 265 12.52 25.18 -0.11
C MET A 265 13.55 26.25 -0.50
N GLU A 266 13.25 27.01 -1.55
CA GLU A 266 14.10 28.09 -2.05
C GLU A 266 14.13 29.28 -1.08
N ARG A 267 12.97 29.69 -0.56
CA ARG A 267 12.87 30.83 0.36
C ARG A 267 13.16 30.48 1.81
N LYS A 268 13.28 29.18 2.13
CA LYS A 268 13.41 28.68 3.50
C LYS A 268 12.29 29.21 4.40
N ALA A 269 11.06 29.16 3.91
CA ALA A 269 9.89 29.70 4.58
C ALA A 269 8.74 28.68 4.61
N ILE A 270 8.03 28.67 5.73
CA ILE A 270 6.79 27.93 5.98
C ILE A 270 5.66 28.95 6.01
N TYR A 271 4.83 28.98 4.97
CA TYR A 271 3.65 29.82 4.91
C TYR A 271 2.45 29.03 5.39
N THR A 272 1.71 29.53 6.38
CA THR A 272 0.62 28.77 6.99
C THR A 272 -0.50 29.64 7.56
N SER A 273 -1.71 29.09 7.60
CA SER A 273 -2.83 29.66 8.34
C SER A 273 -2.91 29.19 9.81
N ASP A 274 -1.97 28.35 10.27
CA ASP A 274 -1.91 27.82 11.65
C ASP A 274 -0.46 27.90 12.18
N VAL A 275 -0.04 29.11 12.56
CA VAL A 275 1.34 29.39 13.01
C VAL A 275 1.74 28.53 14.21
N ASP A 276 0.85 28.41 15.20
CA ASP A 276 1.12 27.69 16.45
C ASP A 276 1.48 26.24 16.19
N LYS A 277 0.76 25.55 15.31
CA LYS A 277 1.03 24.15 14.93
C LYS A 277 2.46 23.96 14.43
N TYR A 278 2.94 24.82 13.53
CA TYR A 278 4.26 24.68 12.90
C TYR A 278 5.39 25.20 13.81
N GLN A 279 5.15 26.24 14.62
CA GLN A 279 6.11 26.69 15.64
C GLN A 279 6.32 25.61 16.71
N VAL A 280 5.24 25.02 17.21
CA VAL A 280 5.31 23.90 18.16
C VAL A 280 6.02 22.70 17.56
N TYR A 281 5.86 22.46 16.25
CA TYR A 281 6.62 21.42 15.55
C TYR A 281 8.12 21.72 15.54
N GLN A 282 8.54 22.90 15.05
CA GLN A 282 9.95 23.30 15.00
C GLN A 282 10.63 23.24 16.37
N MET A 283 9.97 23.75 17.44
CA MET A 283 10.50 23.70 18.80
C MET A 283 10.76 22.27 19.31
N LYS A 284 10.04 21.28 18.80
CA LYS A 284 10.21 19.87 19.20
C LYS A 284 11.34 19.18 18.47
N ILE A 285 11.75 19.65 17.29
CA ILE A 285 12.75 18.99 16.43
C ILE A 285 14.05 18.65 17.18
N PRO A 286 14.67 19.57 17.97
CA PRO A 286 15.91 19.26 18.68
C PRO A 286 15.81 18.13 19.70
N GLY A 287 14.59 17.81 20.17
CA GLY A 287 14.32 16.75 21.15
C GLY A 287 13.75 15.47 20.54
N MET A 288 13.57 15.38 19.22
CA MET A 288 13.06 14.18 18.58
C MET A 288 14.14 13.10 18.49
N THR A 289 13.87 11.91 19.02
CA THR A 289 14.79 10.76 18.90
C THR A 289 14.88 10.21 17.48
N ASP A 290 13.86 10.47 16.67
CA ASP A 290 13.73 9.98 15.29
C ASP A 290 13.62 11.18 14.32
N SER A 291 14.45 12.22 14.49
CA SER A 291 14.45 13.35 13.55
C SER A 291 14.88 12.90 12.15
N THR A 292 14.16 13.38 11.14
CA THR A 292 14.47 13.13 9.73
C THR A 292 15.38 14.24 9.18
N SER A 293 16.06 13.99 8.06
CA SER A 293 16.83 15.06 7.40
C SER A 293 15.97 16.22 6.92
N PHE A 294 14.67 15.99 6.69
CA PHE A 294 13.72 17.05 6.38
C PHE A 294 13.44 17.93 7.59
N ASP A 295 13.28 17.33 8.78
CA ASP A 295 13.13 18.09 10.03
C ASP A 295 14.34 18.99 10.23
N GLU A 296 15.54 18.45 10.05
CA GLU A 296 16.78 19.24 10.11
C GLU A 296 16.86 20.35 9.05
N LEU A 297 16.24 20.15 7.89
CA LEU A 297 16.21 21.12 6.81
C LEU A 297 15.27 22.28 7.11
N ILE A 298 14.10 22.01 7.69
CA ILE A 298 13.06 23.01 7.93
C ILE A 298 13.10 23.63 9.33
N LYS A 299 13.96 23.14 10.24
CA LYS A 299 14.00 23.60 11.64
C LYS A 299 14.27 25.11 11.79
N ASP A 300 15.02 25.67 10.84
CA ASP A 300 15.43 27.08 10.83
C ASP A 300 14.66 27.90 9.78
N PHE A 301 13.56 27.36 9.23
CA PHE A 301 12.75 28.09 8.25
C PHE A 301 11.90 29.15 8.95
N ASP A 302 11.72 30.29 8.31
CA ASP A 302 10.84 31.35 8.80
C ASP A 302 9.38 30.91 8.70
N ILE A 303 8.61 31.04 9.79
CA ILE A 303 7.17 30.79 9.77
C ILE A 303 6.45 32.10 9.51
N VAL A 304 5.68 32.13 8.43
CA VAL A 304 4.94 33.31 7.96
C VAL A 304 3.44 33.00 8.01
N GLU A 305 2.70 33.78 8.78
CA GLU A 305 1.25 33.72 8.83
C GLU A 305 0.63 34.23 7.53
N ILE A 306 -0.28 33.46 6.95
CA ILE A 306 -1.05 33.83 5.77
C ILE A 306 -2.51 33.45 5.96
N GLU A 307 -3.42 34.41 5.76
CA GLU A 307 -4.86 34.19 5.83
C GLU A 307 -5.40 33.34 4.66
N ASP A 308 -4.88 33.57 3.45
CA ASP A 308 -5.26 32.85 2.24
C ASP A 308 -4.03 32.36 1.45
N LEU A 309 -3.81 31.05 1.48
CA LEU A 309 -2.69 30.40 0.80
C LEU A 309 -2.76 30.53 -0.73
N SER A 310 -3.93 30.82 -1.31
CA SER A 310 -4.07 31.06 -2.75
C SER A 310 -3.22 32.25 -3.24
N THR A 311 -2.96 33.22 -2.34
CA THR A 311 -2.20 34.43 -2.62
C THR A 311 -0.72 34.18 -2.89
N LEU A 312 -0.20 33.04 -2.45
CA LEU A 312 1.21 32.64 -2.64
C LEU A 312 1.55 32.28 -4.08
N PHE A 313 0.54 31.92 -4.87
CA PHE A 313 0.75 31.38 -6.20
C PHE A 313 0.65 32.47 -7.27
N GLY A 314 1.50 32.41 -8.29
CA GLY A 314 1.44 33.29 -9.45
C GLY A 314 2.73 33.98 -9.86
N LYS A 315 2.66 34.73 -10.97
CA LYS A 315 3.71 35.62 -11.45
C LYS A 315 3.82 36.87 -10.57
N GLN A 316 4.19 36.73 -9.30
CA GLN A 316 5.03 37.77 -8.73
C GLN A 316 6.45 37.47 -9.21
N GLN A 317 6.94 38.29 -10.13
CA GLN A 317 8.37 38.61 -10.12
C GLN A 317 8.61 39.19 -8.73
N ILE A 318 9.04 38.36 -7.78
CA ILE A 318 9.63 38.87 -6.55
C ILE A 318 11.00 39.40 -6.99
N THR A 319 10.99 40.65 -7.43
CA THR A 319 12.16 41.52 -7.39
C THR A 319 12.34 41.94 -5.93
N ASP A 320 12.76 41.02 -5.07
CA ASP A 320 13.38 41.46 -3.83
C ASP A 320 14.85 41.76 -4.15
N PRO A 321 15.34 42.97 -3.83
CA PRO A 321 16.76 43.26 -3.98
C PRO A 321 17.53 42.35 -3.04
N LEU A 322 18.55 41.67 -3.59
CA LEU A 322 19.58 41.00 -2.80
C LEU A 322 19.97 41.90 -1.61
N PRO A 323 20.06 41.36 -0.39
CA PRO A 323 20.63 42.11 0.73
C PRO A 323 22.03 42.56 0.29
N GLN A 324 22.28 43.86 0.30
CA GLN A 324 23.64 44.36 0.12
C GLN A 324 24.48 43.78 1.25
N GLU A 325 25.51 43.04 0.86
CA GLU A 325 26.56 42.55 1.75
C GLU A 325 27.06 43.72 2.62
N VAL A 326 27.11 43.49 3.93
CA VAL A 326 27.88 44.31 4.88
C VAL A 326 29.11 43.52 5.28
#